data_AF-A0A2V6MG91-F1
#
_entry.id   AF-A0A2V6MG91-F1
#
_cell.length_a   1.000
_cell.length_b   1.000
_cell.length_c   1.000
_cell.angle_alpha   90.00
_cell.angle_beta   90.00
_cell.angle_gamma   90.00
#
_symmetry.space_group_name_H-M   'P 1'
#
loop_
_entity.id
_entity.type
_entity.pdbx_description
1 polymer ?
#
loop_
_entity_poly.entity_id
_entity_poly.type
_entity_poly.pdbx_seq_one_letter_code
_entity_poly.pdbx_strand_id
1 'polypeptide(L)'
;MNGRKLSPVTTKGQGQTGANQMNSLNRQCKISINRVGVHAFLLALLTYLTILSPPRAFGVSPAPDGGYPNANTAEGTGALNNLNTNNGGGNTAIGDFALQALTAGSNNTAVGAEALFGNTGEFNTAVGANALQNNTSADFNTAVGDFALLSNTSGGGNTAIGASALQNNTTGSANTATGVSALANNTANGNTATGYQALTANTGGNSNTADGTSALARNTTGSDNTATGIAALFANTAGNNNTANGVDALFNNTSGGANTATGLNALLANTGGNNNTGDGVDSLESNTTGNNNTASGAFALNRNTTGSGNTAQGNTALNKNTIGSNNTALGSLAGQNLTTGSNNIDIGANVVGAASEANTIRIGKQGTQKATFVAGISGVAVTGSTVVVNASGKLGVATSSARFKEAIKPMDKVSEAVLALKPVTFRYKEEIDPER
;
A
#
# COMPACT_ATOMS: atom_id res chain seq x y z
N MET A 1 128.21 -2.28 -7.65
CA MET A 1 129.28 -2.32 -8.67
C MET A 1 129.04 -1.20 -9.67
N ASN A 2 130.13 -0.53 -10.06
CA ASN A 2 130.22 0.68 -10.87
C ASN A 2 129.54 0.64 -12.24
N GLY A 3 129.20 1.83 -12.77
CA GLY A 3 129.19 2.03 -14.23
C GLY A 3 128.40 3.23 -14.75
N ARG A 4 129.04 4.41 -14.82
CA ARG A 4 128.59 5.59 -15.60
C ARG A 4 128.52 5.27 -17.11
N LYS A 5 127.62 5.92 -17.85
CA LYS A 5 127.95 6.63 -19.10
C LYS A 5 126.87 7.64 -19.52
N LEU A 6 127.34 8.68 -20.20
CA LEU A 6 126.67 9.93 -20.59
C LEU A 6 125.78 9.83 -21.84
N SER A 7 124.89 10.83 -21.93
CA SER A 7 123.96 11.39 -22.95
C SER A 7 124.44 11.37 -24.43
N PRO A 8 123.58 11.65 -25.48
CA PRO A 8 122.78 12.89 -25.62
C PRO A 8 121.44 12.88 -26.42
N VAL A 9 120.64 13.92 -26.14
CA VAL A 9 119.77 14.78 -26.98
C VAL A 9 119.20 14.25 -28.31
N THR A 10 117.87 14.38 -28.48
CA THR A 10 117.26 14.81 -29.75
C THR A 10 115.85 15.41 -29.55
N THR A 11 115.63 16.55 -30.19
CA THR A 11 114.42 17.40 -30.23
C THR A 11 113.36 16.92 -31.23
N LYS A 12 112.07 17.17 -30.93
CA LYS A 12 110.86 17.40 -31.78
C LYS A 12 109.63 16.77 -31.12
N GLY A 13 108.43 17.32 -31.10
CA GLY A 13 107.91 18.59 -31.60
C GLY A 13 106.53 18.82 -30.97
N GLN A 14 106.20 20.10 -30.80
CA GLN A 14 104.86 20.58 -30.54
C GLN A 14 103.94 20.24 -31.72
N GLY A 15 102.66 19.99 -31.44
CA GLY A 15 101.60 20.19 -32.43
C GLY A 15 100.71 19.00 -32.74
N GLN A 16 99.96 18.47 -31.75
CA GLN A 16 98.72 17.71 -32.02
C GLN A 16 97.60 17.95 -30.98
N THR A 17 97.60 19.09 -30.29
CA THR A 17 96.50 19.47 -29.37
C THR A 17 95.41 20.35 -30.02
N GLY A 18 95.58 20.80 -31.27
CA GLY A 18 94.59 21.64 -31.99
C GLY A 18 93.52 20.87 -32.78
N ALA A 19 93.78 19.62 -33.19
CA ALA A 19 92.86 18.86 -34.04
C ALA A 19 91.68 18.22 -33.27
N ASN A 20 91.88 17.89 -31.99
CA ASN A 20 90.83 17.25 -31.17
C ASN A 20 89.83 18.26 -30.58
N GLN A 21 90.22 19.51 -30.33
CA GLN A 21 89.29 20.56 -29.91
C GLN A 21 88.40 21.06 -31.05
N MET A 22 88.92 21.21 -32.28
CA MET A 22 88.10 21.60 -33.44
C MET A 22 87.09 20.52 -33.85
N ASN A 23 87.41 19.23 -33.73
CA ASN A 23 86.46 18.16 -34.02
C ASN A 23 85.34 18.04 -32.96
N SER A 24 85.63 18.37 -31.70
CA SER A 24 84.65 18.45 -30.61
C SER A 24 83.68 19.63 -30.79
N LEU A 25 84.19 20.82 -31.08
CA LEU A 25 83.38 22.02 -31.33
C LEU A 25 82.54 21.90 -32.62
N ASN A 26 83.08 21.31 -33.70
CA ASN A 26 82.30 21.05 -34.91
C ASN A 26 81.23 19.96 -34.73
N ARG A 27 81.47 18.94 -33.88
CA ARG A 27 80.44 17.96 -33.52
C ARG A 27 79.35 18.59 -32.65
N GLN A 28 79.70 19.39 -31.65
CA GLN A 28 78.70 20.05 -30.80
C GLN A 28 77.88 21.10 -31.56
N CYS A 29 78.48 21.84 -32.50
CA CYS A 29 77.77 22.80 -33.35
C CYS A 29 76.88 22.10 -34.40
N LYS A 30 77.31 20.99 -35.01
CA LYS A 30 76.44 20.17 -35.90
C LYS A 30 75.29 19.51 -35.14
N ILE A 31 75.51 19.05 -33.90
CA ILE A 31 74.46 18.43 -33.08
C ILE A 31 73.46 19.48 -32.58
N SER A 32 73.90 20.71 -32.25
CA SER A 32 72.97 21.79 -31.85
C SER A 32 72.16 22.33 -33.03
N ILE A 33 72.76 22.50 -34.21
CA ILE A 33 72.05 22.92 -35.44
C ILE A 33 71.03 21.85 -35.88
N ASN A 34 71.38 20.57 -35.83
CA ASN A 34 70.42 19.49 -36.12
C ASN A 34 69.31 19.40 -35.06
N ARG A 35 69.59 19.67 -33.78
CA ARG A 35 68.52 19.74 -32.76
C ARG A 35 67.59 20.92 -33.00
N VAL A 36 68.09 22.11 -33.33
CA VAL A 36 67.24 23.28 -33.64
C VAL A 36 66.39 23.03 -34.90
N GLY A 37 66.97 22.44 -35.94
CA GLY A 37 66.24 22.06 -37.15
C GLY A 37 65.17 20.98 -36.90
N VAL A 38 65.48 19.96 -36.10
CA VAL A 38 64.52 18.90 -35.74
C VAL A 38 63.42 19.42 -34.83
N HIS A 39 63.71 20.31 -33.88
CA HIS A 39 62.69 20.95 -33.03
C HIS A 39 61.84 21.94 -33.81
N ALA A 40 62.43 22.72 -34.74
CA ALA A 40 61.69 23.62 -35.62
C ALA A 40 60.81 22.83 -36.61
N PHE A 41 61.28 21.69 -37.11
CA PHE A 41 60.51 20.80 -37.98
C PHE A 41 59.40 20.07 -37.19
N LEU A 42 59.67 19.62 -35.96
CA LEU A 42 58.65 19.05 -35.07
C LEU A 42 57.62 20.09 -34.62
N LEU A 43 58.02 21.33 -34.32
CA LEU A 43 57.07 22.41 -34.05
C LEU A 43 56.27 22.76 -35.30
N ALA A 44 56.90 22.89 -36.46
CA ALA A 44 56.21 23.15 -37.72
C ALA A 44 55.24 22.03 -38.08
N LEU A 45 55.63 20.76 -37.89
CA LEU A 45 54.80 19.58 -38.10
C LEU A 45 53.66 19.51 -37.07
N LEU A 46 53.91 19.84 -35.81
CA LEU A 46 52.88 19.87 -34.76
C LEU A 46 51.89 21.02 -35.03
N THR A 47 52.36 22.21 -35.41
CA THR A 47 51.49 23.32 -35.84
C THR A 47 50.71 22.97 -37.11
N TYR A 48 51.34 22.29 -38.07
CA TYR A 48 50.69 21.85 -39.31
C TYR A 48 49.64 20.76 -39.04
N LEU A 49 49.89 19.82 -38.11
CA LEU A 49 48.90 18.83 -37.67
C LEU A 49 47.74 19.47 -36.89
N THR A 50 47.99 20.52 -36.09
CA THR A 50 46.91 21.23 -35.37
C THR A 50 46.10 22.17 -36.28
N ILE A 51 46.66 22.60 -37.42
CA ILE A 51 45.96 23.46 -38.40
C ILE A 51 45.17 22.62 -39.43
N LEU A 52 45.61 21.39 -39.76
CA LEU A 52 44.88 20.49 -40.67
C LEU A 52 43.76 19.66 -40.02
N SER A 53 43.63 19.72 -38.71
CA SER A 53 42.53 19.09 -37.99
C SER A 53 42.02 20.07 -36.94
N PRO A 54 41.22 21.09 -37.33
CA PRO A 54 40.35 21.69 -36.34
C PRO A 54 39.62 20.52 -35.64
N PRO A 55 39.42 20.56 -34.32
CA PRO A 55 38.49 19.62 -33.71
C PRO A 55 37.22 19.73 -34.55
N ARG A 56 36.86 18.64 -35.24
CA ARG A 56 35.56 18.54 -35.89
C ARG A 56 34.57 18.59 -34.74
N ALA A 57 34.19 19.80 -34.32
CA ALA A 57 32.89 20.03 -33.76
C ALA A 57 31.94 19.56 -34.87
N PHE A 58 31.48 18.32 -34.78
CA PHE A 58 30.34 17.90 -35.56
C PHE A 58 29.22 18.82 -35.12
N GLY A 59 28.96 19.87 -35.92
CA GLY A 59 27.66 20.50 -35.88
C GLY A 59 26.65 19.38 -36.12
N VAL A 60 25.62 19.30 -35.28
CA VAL A 60 24.50 18.40 -35.58
C VAL A 60 24.01 18.73 -36.99
N SER A 61 23.77 17.68 -37.79
CA SER A 61 23.33 17.81 -39.18
C SER A 61 21.99 17.08 -39.30
N PRO A 62 20.88 17.78 -39.59
CA PRO A 62 20.80 19.23 -39.82
C PRO A 62 21.11 20.07 -38.56
N ALA A 63 21.51 21.33 -38.76
CA ALA A 63 21.75 22.26 -37.66
C ALA A 63 20.44 22.49 -36.86
N PRO A 64 20.50 22.82 -35.56
CA PRO A 64 19.30 23.15 -34.79
C PRO A 64 18.58 24.30 -35.51
N ASP A 65 17.31 24.10 -35.82
CA ASP A 65 16.52 24.91 -36.75
C ASP A 65 16.09 26.29 -36.20
N GLY A 66 16.39 26.59 -34.92
CA GLY A 66 16.19 27.89 -34.31
C GLY A 66 14.76 28.11 -33.79
N GLY A 67 14.46 29.33 -33.32
CA GLY A 67 13.14 29.64 -32.75
C GLY A 67 12.06 29.73 -33.82
N TYR A 68 11.00 28.94 -33.68
CA TYR A 68 9.83 29.01 -34.56
C TYR A 68 8.89 30.15 -34.15
N PRO A 69 8.06 30.69 -35.08
CA PRO A 69 7.06 31.70 -34.76
C PRO A 69 6.17 31.30 -33.57
N ASN A 70 5.66 32.30 -32.83
CA ASN A 70 4.85 32.12 -31.62
C ASN A 70 5.49 31.29 -30.51
N ALA A 71 6.82 31.42 -30.33
CA ALA A 71 7.57 30.73 -29.28
C ALA A 71 7.47 29.19 -29.35
N ASN A 72 7.40 28.65 -30.57
CA ASN A 72 7.48 27.20 -30.79
C ASN A 72 8.96 26.76 -30.88
N THR A 73 9.24 25.50 -30.53
CA THR A 73 10.54 24.82 -30.67
C THR A 73 10.29 23.45 -31.29
N ALA A 74 10.99 23.11 -32.37
CA ALA A 74 10.98 21.77 -32.96
C ALA A 74 12.42 21.29 -33.10
N GLU A 75 12.69 20.00 -32.87
CA GLU A 75 13.99 19.39 -33.15
C GLU A 75 13.76 17.91 -33.46
N GLY A 76 14.25 17.45 -34.61
CA GLY A 76 14.04 16.08 -35.10
C GLY A 76 13.16 16.01 -36.35
N THR A 77 13.21 14.88 -37.03
CA THR A 77 12.50 14.68 -38.31
C THR A 77 10.99 14.76 -38.09
N GLY A 78 10.31 15.62 -38.84
CA GLY A 78 8.85 15.72 -38.84
C GLY A 78 8.23 16.32 -37.57
N ALA A 79 9.03 16.87 -36.65
CA ALA A 79 8.53 17.58 -35.47
C ALA A 79 7.76 18.85 -35.87
N LEU A 80 6.56 19.06 -35.31
CA LEU A 80 5.65 20.19 -35.61
C LEU A 80 5.36 20.46 -37.11
N ASN A 81 5.52 19.47 -37.99
CA ASN A 81 5.47 19.68 -39.44
C ASN A 81 4.13 20.25 -39.98
N ASN A 82 3.02 20.04 -39.27
CA ASN A 82 1.69 20.47 -39.70
C ASN A 82 1.13 21.68 -38.94
N LEU A 83 1.92 22.32 -38.05
CA LEU A 83 1.41 23.41 -37.20
C LEU A 83 1.06 24.67 -38.00
N ASN A 84 -0.19 25.11 -37.90
CA ASN A 84 -0.57 26.45 -38.35
C ASN A 84 -0.12 27.49 -37.32
N THR A 85 1.03 28.09 -37.59
CA THR A 85 1.67 29.11 -36.76
C THR A 85 0.91 30.45 -36.70
N ASN A 86 -0.27 30.58 -37.30
CA ASN A 86 -1.12 31.77 -37.06
C ASN A 86 -1.94 31.64 -35.77
N ASN A 87 -2.22 30.40 -35.33
CA ASN A 87 -3.16 30.14 -34.23
C ASN A 87 -2.59 29.19 -33.15
N GLY A 88 -1.46 28.53 -33.41
CA GLY A 88 -0.75 27.70 -32.43
C GLY A 88 0.56 28.33 -31.96
N GLY A 89 0.80 28.34 -30.65
CA GLY A 89 2.00 28.91 -30.03
C GLY A 89 2.46 28.17 -28.76
N GLY A 90 3.72 28.38 -28.38
CA GLY A 90 4.29 27.86 -27.14
C GLY A 90 4.50 26.34 -27.10
N ASN A 91 4.59 25.68 -28.25
CA ASN A 91 4.80 24.23 -28.31
C ASN A 91 6.30 23.87 -28.35
N THR A 92 6.70 22.82 -27.64
CA THR A 92 8.05 22.24 -27.69
C THR A 92 7.95 20.81 -28.21
N ALA A 93 8.62 20.48 -29.31
CA ALA A 93 8.66 19.14 -29.89
C ALA A 93 10.11 18.70 -30.12
N ILE A 94 10.57 17.67 -29.41
CA ILE A 94 11.94 17.14 -29.51
C ILE A 94 11.86 15.63 -29.72
N GLY A 95 12.16 15.17 -30.93
CA GLY A 95 12.11 13.76 -31.31
C GLY A 95 11.50 13.53 -32.69
N ASP A 96 11.71 12.33 -33.22
CA ASP A 96 11.11 11.90 -34.49
C ASP A 96 9.58 11.95 -34.40
N PHE A 97 8.94 12.69 -35.31
CA PHE A 97 7.49 12.89 -35.39
C PHE A 97 6.79 13.41 -34.12
N ALA A 98 7.52 14.06 -33.20
CA ALA A 98 6.94 14.69 -32.03
C ALA A 98 5.95 15.81 -32.44
N LEU A 99 4.71 15.77 -31.91
CA LEU A 99 3.63 16.71 -32.26
C LEU A 99 3.34 16.84 -33.77
N GLN A 100 3.51 15.77 -34.56
CA GLN A 100 3.37 15.86 -36.02
C GLN A 100 1.95 16.28 -36.46
N ALA A 101 0.88 15.78 -35.84
CA ALA A 101 -0.50 16.05 -36.27
C ALA A 101 -1.08 17.38 -35.75
N LEU A 102 -0.35 18.13 -34.92
CA LEU A 102 -0.86 19.36 -34.31
C LEU A 102 -1.07 20.43 -35.38
N THR A 103 -2.33 20.83 -35.61
CA THR A 103 -2.68 21.86 -36.60
C THR A 103 -3.00 23.22 -35.99
N ALA A 104 -3.59 23.30 -34.79
CA ALA A 104 -4.07 24.57 -34.21
C ALA A 104 -4.06 24.66 -32.66
N GLY A 105 -3.27 23.86 -31.95
CA GLY A 105 -3.19 23.90 -30.48
C GLY A 105 -1.94 24.60 -29.93
N SER A 106 -2.01 24.97 -28.66
CA SER A 106 -0.95 25.73 -27.97
C SER A 106 -0.45 25.05 -26.69
N ASN A 107 0.75 25.43 -26.26
CA ASN A 107 1.36 25.08 -24.97
C ASN A 107 1.56 23.57 -24.74
N ASN A 108 1.85 22.80 -25.78
CA ASN A 108 2.17 21.39 -25.67
C ASN A 108 3.69 21.15 -25.57
N THR A 109 4.14 20.21 -24.74
CA THR A 109 5.54 19.77 -24.64
C THR A 109 5.64 18.29 -24.99
N ALA A 110 6.39 17.93 -26.02
CA ALA A 110 6.62 16.58 -26.48
C ALA A 110 8.13 16.30 -26.56
N VAL A 111 8.62 15.32 -25.82
CA VAL A 111 10.03 14.90 -25.83
C VAL A 111 10.10 13.38 -25.94
N GLY A 112 10.54 12.88 -27.09
CA GLY A 112 10.58 11.46 -27.43
C GLY A 112 10.04 11.18 -28.83
N ALA A 113 10.39 10.03 -29.39
CA ALA A 113 9.84 9.60 -30.67
C ALA A 113 8.32 9.40 -30.55
N GLU A 114 7.57 10.01 -31.47
CA GLU A 114 6.11 9.95 -31.56
C GLU A 114 5.36 10.42 -30.30
N ALA A 115 6.03 11.18 -29.42
CA ALA A 115 5.38 11.83 -28.29
C ALA A 115 4.34 12.85 -28.81
N LEU A 116 3.09 12.75 -28.32
CA LEU A 116 1.96 13.56 -28.77
C LEU A 116 1.73 13.55 -30.30
N PHE A 117 2.07 12.44 -30.98
CA PHE A 117 1.98 12.33 -32.44
C PHE A 117 0.64 12.79 -33.02
N GLY A 118 -0.47 12.31 -32.48
CA GLY A 118 -1.84 12.57 -32.93
C GLY A 118 -2.51 13.81 -32.31
N ASN A 119 -1.81 14.54 -31.44
CA ASN A 119 -2.39 15.59 -30.58
C ASN A 119 -3.04 16.72 -31.38
N THR A 120 -4.31 16.99 -31.09
CA THR A 120 -5.05 18.19 -31.53
C THR A 120 -5.50 19.09 -30.38
N GLY A 121 -5.26 18.70 -29.12
CA GLY A 121 -5.55 19.47 -27.91
C GLY A 121 -4.43 20.40 -27.45
N GLU A 122 -4.61 21.00 -26.28
CA GLU A 122 -3.76 22.03 -25.67
C GLU A 122 -3.26 21.65 -24.27
N PHE A 123 -2.18 22.30 -23.84
CA PHE A 123 -1.63 22.16 -22.48
C PHE A 123 -1.23 20.72 -22.09
N ASN A 124 -0.79 19.90 -23.05
CA ASN A 124 -0.33 18.54 -22.79
C ASN A 124 1.19 18.46 -22.67
N THR A 125 1.69 17.67 -21.72
CA THR A 125 3.11 17.35 -21.55
C THR A 125 3.33 15.86 -21.74
N ALA A 126 4.23 15.46 -22.65
CA ALA A 126 4.59 14.08 -22.94
C ALA A 126 6.11 13.94 -23.00
N VAL A 127 6.67 13.05 -22.18
CA VAL A 127 8.10 12.75 -22.12
C VAL A 127 8.30 11.23 -22.14
N GLY A 128 8.83 10.70 -23.23
CA GLY A 128 8.96 9.26 -23.48
C GLY A 128 8.53 8.89 -24.89
N ALA A 129 9.02 7.76 -25.40
CA ALA A 129 8.55 7.27 -26.70
C ALA A 129 7.06 6.90 -26.62
N ASN A 130 6.30 7.32 -27.62
CA ASN A 130 4.85 7.08 -27.73
C ASN A 130 4.01 7.59 -26.54
N ALA A 131 4.55 8.48 -25.70
CA ALA A 131 3.77 9.10 -24.63
C ALA A 131 2.67 10.00 -25.24
N LEU A 132 1.40 9.79 -24.83
CA LEU A 132 0.22 10.48 -25.38
C LEU A 132 0.08 10.39 -26.93
N GLN A 133 0.60 9.34 -27.57
CA GLN A 133 0.63 9.24 -29.04
C GLN A 133 -0.74 9.46 -29.71
N ASN A 134 -1.82 8.87 -29.17
CA ASN A 134 -3.16 8.93 -29.78
C ASN A 134 -4.08 10.00 -29.17
N ASN A 135 -3.52 10.95 -28.40
CA ASN A 135 -4.29 12.10 -27.90
C ASN A 135 -4.92 12.83 -29.06
N THR A 136 -6.24 12.99 -29.12
CA THR A 136 -6.88 13.84 -30.13
C THR A 136 -7.19 15.17 -29.49
N SER A 137 -8.37 15.35 -28.90
CA SER A 137 -8.84 16.64 -28.41
C SER A 137 -8.70 16.84 -26.90
N ALA A 138 -7.96 16.00 -26.19
CA ALA A 138 -7.90 16.09 -24.74
C ALA A 138 -6.84 17.10 -24.27
N ASP A 139 -7.19 17.87 -23.24
CA ASP A 139 -6.34 18.94 -22.70
C ASP A 139 -5.82 18.61 -21.30
N PHE A 140 -4.76 19.30 -20.90
CA PHE A 140 -4.19 19.27 -19.54
C PHE A 140 -3.67 17.90 -19.08
N ASN A 141 -3.15 17.08 -19.98
CA ASN A 141 -2.56 15.78 -19.62
C ASN A 141 -1.04 15.86 -19.42
N THR A 142 -0.53 15.13 -18.43
CA THR A 142 0.91 14.93 -18.20
C THR A 142 1.24 13.44 -18.33
N ALA A 143 2.13 13.08 -19.23
CA ALA A 143 2.59 11.72 -19.47
C ALA A 143 4.12 11.65 -19.45
N VAL A 144 4.69 10.86 -18.55
CA VAL A 144 6.14 10.70 -18.40
C VAL A 144 6.46 9.20 -18.32
N GLY A 145 7.01 8.64 -19.38
CA GLY A 145 7.32 7.23 -19.51
C GLY A 145 6.98 6.69 -20.90
N ASP A 146 7.64 5.59 -21.28
CA ASP A 146 7.33 4.85 -22.50
C ASP A 146 5.87 4.37 -22.49
N PHE A 147 5.11 4.67 -23.55
CA PHE A 147 3.69 4.37 -23.67
C PHE A 147 2.77 4.93 -22.56
N ALA A 148 3.21 5.91 -21.79
CA ALA A 148 2.35 6.57 -20.80
C ALA A 148 1.19 7.28 -21.52
N LEU A 149 -0.07 7.04 -21.08
CA LEU A 149 -1.29 7.62 -21.68
C LEU A 149 -1.45 7.37 -23.21
N LEU A 150 -0.86 6.30 -23.75
CA LEU A 150 -0.79 6.01 -25.19
C LEU A 150 -2.12 6.17 -25.95
N SER A 151 -3.22 5.66 -25.40
CA SER A 151 -4.52 5.54 -26.10
C SER A 151 -5.56 6.60 -25.71
N ASN A 152 -5.16 7.67 -25.00
CA ASN A 152 -6.07 8.73 -24.59
C ASN A 152 -6.65 9.42 -25.82
N THR A 153 -7.98 9.51 -25.95
CA THR A 153 -8.60 10.22 -27.08
C THR A 153 -9.21 11.52 -26.63
N SER A 154 -10.04 11.50 -25.56
CA SER A 154 -10.76 12.69 -25.07
C SER A 154 -10.66 12.93 -23.55
N GLY A 155 -9.97 12.05 -22.80
CA GLY A 155 -9.83 12.18 -21.34
C GLY A 155 -8.92 13.32 -20.92
N GLY A 156 -9.46 14.36 -20.28
CA GLY A 156 -8.69 15.54 -19.85
C GLY A 156 -8.16 15.46 -18.42
N GLY A 157 -7.10 16.20 -18.13
CA GLY A 157 -6.61 16.39 -16.76
C GLY A 157 -5.97 15.13 -16.13
N ASN A 158 -5.39 14.24 -16.93
CA ASN A 158 -4.74 13.02 -16.42
C ASN A 158 -3.25 13.24 -16.16
N THR A 159 -2.71 12.61 -15.11
CA THR A 159 -1.28 12.53 -14.83
C THR A 159 -0.84 11.07 -14.86
N ALA A 160 0.09 10.70 -15.74
CA ALA A 160 0.68 9.38 -15.86
C ALA A 160 2.20 9.45 -15.78
N ILE A 161 2.80 8.87 -14.74
CA ILE A 161 4.25 8.86 -14.51
C ILE A 161 4.69 7.40 -14.31
N GLY A 162 5.38 6.83 -15.29
CA GLY A 162 5.80 5.43 -15.33
C GLY A 162 5.51 4.80 -16.69
N ALA A 163 6.29 3.79 -17.05
CA ALA A 163 6.07 3.04 -18.29
C ALA A 163 4.66 2.42 -18.29
N SER A 164 3.92 2.62 -19.38
CA SER A 164 2.55 2.15 -19.58
C SER A 164 1.54 2.57 -18.50
N ALA A 165 1.83 3.61 -17.71
CA ALA A 165 0.84 4.19 -16.82
C ALA A 165 -0.34 4.76 -17.65
N LEU A 166 -1.59 4.43 -17.30
CA LEU A 166 -2.79 4.83 -18.05
C LEU A 166 -2.79 4.47 -19.56
N GLN A 167 -2.04 3.45 -19.98
CA GLN A 167 -1.81 3.12 -21.40
C GLN A 167 -3.10 3.01 -22.25
N ASN A 168 -4.13 2.34 -21.73
CA ASN A 168 -5.38 2.08 -22.44
C ASN A 168 -6.52 2.99 -21.98
N ASN A 169 -6.21 4.12 -21.32
CA ASN A 169 -7.22 5.11 -20.97
C ASN A 169 -7.69 5.83 -22.23
N THR A 170 -8.94 5.64 -22.62
CA THR A 170 -9.53 6.28 -23.81
C THR A 170 -10.27 7.57 -23.47
N THR A 171 -11.19 7.52 -22.50
CA THR A 171 -12.09 8.64 -22.15
C THR A 171 -12.01 9.09 -20.69
N GLY A 172 -11.33 8.34 -19.82
CA GLY A 172 -11.25 8.66 -18.39
C GLY A 172 -10.53 9.98 -18.15
N SER A 173 -11.08 10.81 -17.26
CA SER A 173 -10.58 12.14 -16.92
C SER A 173 -10.21 12.25 -15.44
N ALA A 174 -9.35 13.22 -15.11
CA ALA A 174 -8.91 13.50 -13.75
C ALA A 174 -8.28 12.31 -13.00
N ASN A 175 -7.55 11.44 -13.72
CA ASN A 175 -6.85 10.31 -13.11
C ASN A 175 -5.37 10.64 -12.83
N THR A 176 -4.84 10.13 -11.72
CA THR A 176 -3.41 10.21 -11.37
C THR A 176 -2.85 8.80 -11.26
N ALA A 177 -1.85 8.47 -12.08
CA ALA A 177 -1.18 7.18 -12.12
C ALA A 177 0.34 7.38 -11.99
N THR A 178 0.93 6.93 -10.88
CA THR A 178 2.37 6.99 -10.63
C THR A 178 2.92 5.59 -10.35
N GLY A 179 3.63 5.01 -11.30
CA GLY A 179 4.16 3.65 -11.23
C GLY A 179 4.01 2.93 -12.57
N VAL A 180 4.86 1.92 -12.79
CA VAL A 180 4.78 1.11 -14.01
C VAL A 180 3.44 0.37 -14.05
N SER A 181 2.72 0.53 -15.16
CA SER A 181 1.38 -0.02 -15.40
C SER A 181 0.31 0.36 -14.37
N ALA A 182 0.50 1.44 -13.60
CA ALA A 182 -0.56 1.98 -12.75
C ALA A 182 -1.75 2.43 -13.63
N LEU A 183 -2.98 2.03 -13.28
CA LEU A 183 -4.20 2.32 -14.03
C LEU A 183 -4.16 1.93 -15.54
N ALA A 184 -3.35 0.93 -15.92
CA ALA A 184 -3.10 0.62 -17.34
C ALA A 184 -4.37 0.41 -18.17
N ASN A 185 -5.43 -0.20 -17.62
CA ASN A 185 -6.71 -0.45 -18.30
C ASN A 185 -7.86 0.34 -17.69
N ASN A 186 -7.67 1.64 -17.49
CA ASN A 186 -8.70 2.52 -16.92
C ASN A 186 -9.61 3.13 -17.98
N THR A 187 -10.92 3.16 -17.78
CA THR A 187 -11.84 3.99 -18.61
C THR A 187 -12.74 4.90 -17.76
N ALA A 188 -12.45 4.98 -16.47
CA ALA A 188 -13.24 5.70 -15.46
C ALA A 188 -12.56 7.01 -15.02
N ASN A 189 -13.24 7.79 -14.17
CA ASN A 189 -12.82 9.12 -13.77
C ASN A 189 -12.36 9.18 -12.31
N GLY A 190 -11.46 10.13 -12.02
CA GLY A 190 -11.13 10.52 -10.64
C GLY A 190 -10.35 9.47 -9.84
N ASN A 191 -9.62 8.57 -10.50
CA ASN A 191 -8.85 7.54 -9.80
C ASN A 191 -7.41 7.97 -9.53
N THR A 192 -6.91 7.65 -8.34
CA THR A 192 -5.51 7.84 -7.95
C THR A 192 -4.86 6.48 -7.73
N ALA A 193 -3.76 6.19 -8.43
CA ALA A 193 -3.00 4.96 -8.31
C ALA A 193 -1.50 5.26 -8.20
N THR A 194 -0.89 4.91 -7.08
CA THR A 194 0.54 5.03 -6.82
C THR A 194 1.11 3.67 -6.49
N GLY A 195 2.05 3.18 -7.28
CA GLY A 195 2.68 1.86 -7.12
C GLY A 195 2.68 1.02 -8.40
N TYR A 196 3.53 -0.02 -8.41
CA TYR A 196 3.59 -0.97 -9.52
C TYR A 196 2.25 -1.72 -9.64
N GLN A 197 1.64 -1.66 -10.83
CA GLN A 197 0.34 -2.30 -11.14
C GLN A 197 -0.81 -1.93 -10.17
N ALA A 198 -0.73 -0.78 -9.50
CA ALA A 198 -1.84 -0.27 -8.71
C ALA A 198 -3.05 -0.01 -9.63
N LEU A 199 -4.22 -0.53 -9.26
CA LEU A 199 -5.50 -0.29 -9.94
C LEU A 199 -5.51 -0.67 -11.45
N THR A 200 -4.70 -1.66 -11.85
CA THR A 200 -4.37 -1.95 -13.26
C THR A 200 -5.53 -2.42 -14.15
N ALA A 201 -6.63 -2.93 -13.59
CA ALA A 201 -7.75 -3.53 -14.34
C ALA A 201 -9.07 -2.72 -14.30
N ASN A 202 -9.02 -1.44 -13.90
CA ASN A 202 -10.21 -0.63 -13.59
C ASN A 202 -11.05 -0.18 -14.80
N THR A 203 -11.97 -1.02 -15.26
CA THR A 203 -12.83 -0.72 -16.43
C THR A 203 -13.99 0.26 -16.19
N GLY A 204 -14.35 0.59 -14.94
CA GLY A 204 -15.54 1.43 -14.70
C GLY A 204 -15.68 2.04 -13.30
N GLY A 205 -14.78 1.71 -12.38
CA GLY A 205 -14.82 2.24 -11.02
C GLY A 205 -14.34 3.69 -10.94
N ASN A 206 -15.15 4.58 -10.37
CA ASN A 206 -14.76 5.97 -10.18
C ASN A 206 -14.20 6.21 -8.76
N SER A 207 -13.42 7.27 -8.60
CA SER A 207 -13.03 7.79 -7.28
C SER A 207 -12.28 6.80 -6.39
N ASN A 208 -11.51 5.87 -6.98
CA ASN A 208 -10.70 4.94 -6.20
C ASN A 208 -9.31 5.51 -5.90
N THR A 209 -8.80 5.25 -4.71
CA THR A 209 -7.42 5.54 -4.30
C THR A 209 -6.69 4.24 -4.01
N ALA A 210 -5.61 3.98 -4.75
CA ALA A 210 -4.75 2.82 -4.60
C ALA A 210 -3.30 3.29 -4.35
N ASP A 211 -2.76 3.07 -3.17
CA ASP A 211 -1.39 3.42 -2.79
C ASP A 211 -0.65 2.19 -2.28
N GLY A 212 0.16 1.60 -3.14
CA GLY A 212 0.90 0.38 -2.88
C GLY A 212 1.00 -0.52 -4.10
N THR A 213 2.01 -1.40 -4.11
CA THR A 213 2.17 -2.40 -5.17
C THR A 213 0.93 -3.30 -5.24
N SER A 214 0.32 -3.36 -6.42
CA SER A 214 -0.89 -4.14 -6.71
C SER A 214 -2.10 -3.83 -5.82
N ALA A 215 -2.13 -2.66 -5.15
CA ALA A 215 -3.34 -2.20 -4.47
C ALA A 215 -4.50 -2.08 -5.47
N LEU A 216 -5.67 -2.65 -5.15
CA LEU A 216 -6.85 -2.71 -6.02
C LEU A 216 -6.59 -3.26 -7.45
N ALA A 217 -5.56 -4.07 -7.66
CA ALA A 217 -5.13 -4.47 -9.00
C ALA A 217 -6.23 -5.08 -9.88
N ARG A 218 -7.20 -5.78 -9.29
CA ARG A 218 -8.30 -6.45 -10.02
C ARG A 218 -9.65 -5.75 -9.91
N ASN A 219 -9.70 -4.49 -9.43
CA ASN A 219 -10.91 -3.68 -9.46
C ASN A 219 -11.45 -3.55 -10.88
N THR A 220 -12.70 -3.95 -11.13
CA THR A 220 -13.33 -3.80 -12.46
C THR A 220 -14.33 -2.66 -12.48
N THR A 221 -15.27 -2.62 -11.52
CA THR A 221 -16.37 -1.64 -11.49
C THR A 221 -16.60 -1.02 -10.12
N GLY A 222 -15.89 -1.48 -9.08
CA GLY A 222 -16.01 -0.93 -7.73
C GLY A 222 -15.59 0.54 -7.67
N SER A 223 -16.38 1.37 -6.99
CA SER A 223 -16.15 2.81 -6.84
C SER A 223 -15.96 3.20 -5.37
N ASP A 224 -15.34 4.36 -5.16
CA ASP A 224 -15.14 4.96 -3.84
C ASP A 224 -14.34 4.06 -2.87
N ASN A 225 -13.38 3.29 -3.38
CA ASN A 225 -12.53 2.45 -2.55
C ASN A 225 -11.18 3.13 -2.25
N THR A 226 -10.70 3.00 -1.02
CA THR A 226 -9.36 3.43 -0.59
C THR A 226 -8.56 2.20 -0.18
N ALA A 227 -7.43 1.97 -0.85
CA ALA A 227 -6.53 0.87 -0.60
C ALA A 227 -5.10 1.39 -0.40
N THR A 228 -4.58 1.29 0.81
CA THR A 228 -3.22 1.69 1.17
C THR A 228 -2.48 0.49 1.74
N GLY A 229 -1.40 0.07 1.07
CA GLY A 229 -0.64 -1.13 1.41
C GLY A 229 -0.45 -2.06 0.21
N ILE A 230 0.51 -2.97 0.33
CA ILE A 230 0.76 -3.98 -0.71
C ILE A 230 -0.45 -4.90 -0.80
N ALA A 231 -0.99 -5.04 -2.01
CA ALA A 231 -2.14 -5.88 -2.34
C ALA A 231 -3.40 -5.64 -1.46
N ALA A 232 -3.53 -4.46 -0.86
CA ALA A 232 -4.77 -4.03 -0.23
C ALA A 232 -5.90 -4.03 -1.26
N LEU A 233 -7.06 -4.64 -0.94
CA LEU A 233 -8.21 -4.80 -1.83
C LEU A 233 -7.90 -5.45 -3.19
N PHE A 234 -6.87 -6.30 -3.27
CA PHE A 234 -6.35 -6.86 -4.53
C PHE A 234 -7.42 -7.43 -5.47
N ALA A 235 -8.37 -8.22 -4.95
CA ALA A 235 -9.36 -8.95 -5.73
C ALA A 235 -10.75 -8.28 -5.80
N ASN A 236 -10.91 -7.01 -5.38
CA ASN A 236 -12.18 -6.29 -5.48
C ASN A 236 -12.69 -6.33 -6.93
N THR A 237 -13.91 -6.75 -7.20
CA THR A 237 -14.48 -6.69 -8.57
C THR A 237 -15.53 -5.59 -8.66
N ALA A 238 -16.51 -5.62 -7.76
CA ALA A 238 -17.65 -4.71 -7.76
C ALA A 238 -17.95 -4.07 -6.39
N GLY A 239 -17.17 -4.38 -5.34
CA GLY A 239 -17.34 -3.79 -4.01
C GLY A 239 -17.11 -2.28 -4.03
N ASN A 240 -17.99 -1.54 -3.34
CA ASN A 240 -17.93 -0.08 -3.25
C ASN A 240 -17.70 0.38 -1.81
N ASN A 241 -17.16 1.59 -1.64
CA ASN A 241 -17.00 2.23 -0.32
C ASN A 241 -16.16 1.43 0.67
N ASN A 242 -15.15 0.69 0.21
CA ASN A 242 -14.26 -0.06 1.09
C ASN A 242 -13.00 0.76 1.43
N THR A 243 -12.57 0.69 2.69
CA THR A 243 -11.28 1.24 3.15
C THR A 243 -10.40 0.10 3.61
N ALA A 244 -9.24 -0.09 3.00
CA ALA A 244 -8.24 -1.08 3.35
C ALA A 244 -6.89 -0.42 3.59
N ASN A 245 -6.38 -0.48 4.82
CA ASN A 245 -5.12 0.09 5.22
C ASN A 245 -4.24 -0.98 5.89
N GLY A 246 -3.34 -1.58 5.12
CA GLY A 246 -2.50 -2.68 5.56
C GLY A 246 -2.13 -3.61 4.41
N VAL A 247 -1.08 -4.40 4.60
CA VAL A 247 -0.74 -5.47 3.65
C VAL A 247 -1.86 -6.49 3.65
N ASP A 248 -2.34 -6.85 2.46
CA ASP A 248 -3.41 -7.83 2.23
C ASP A 248 -4.75 -7.53 2.95
N ALA A 249 -4.96 -6.29 3.43
CA ALA A 249 -6.24 -5.89 3.99
C ALA A 249 -7.34 -6.00 2.91
N LEU A 250 -8.45 -6.69 3.21
CA LEU A 250 -9.55 -6.98 2.27
C LEU A 250 -9.12 -7.67 0.96
N PHE A 251 -8.03 -8.44 0.95
CA PHE A 251 -7.44 -9.02 -0.26
C PHE A 251 -8.45 -9.74 -1.19
N ASN A 252 -9.35 -10.57 -0.64
CA ASN A 252 -10.30 -11.37 -1.43
C ASN A 252 -11.70 -10.76 -1.57
N ASN A 253 -11.92 -9.49 -1.21
CA ASN A 253 -13.22 -8.83 -1.37
C ASN A 253 -13.65 -8.92 -2.83
N THR A 254 -14.83 -9.46 -3.17
CA THR A 254 -15.30 -9.48 -4.56
C THR A 254 -16.42 -8.46 -4.75
N SER A 255 -17.48 -8.56 -3.96
CA SER A 255 -18.66 -7.68 -4.04
C SER A 255 -19.04 -7.00 -2.72
N GLY A 256 -18.37 -7.32 -1.62
CA GLY A 256 -18.62 -6.68 -0.32
C GLY A 256 -18.42 -5.17 -0.37
N GLY A 257 -19.32 -4.42 0.24
CA GLY A 257 -19.27 -2.96 0.29
C GLY A 257 -19.28 -2.41 1.72
N ALA A 258 -18.86 -1.16 1.84
CA ALA A 258 -18.82 -0.43 3.11
C ALA A 258 -18.00 -1.13 4.22
N ASN A 259 -16.92 -1.83 3.86
CA ASN A 259 -16.03 -2.47 4.83
C ASN A 259 -14.83 -1.56 5.16
N THR A 260 -14.41 -1.56 6.42
CA THR A 260 -13.18 -0.90 6.90
C THR A 260 -12.23 -1.95 7.45
N ALA A 261 -11.04 -2.08 6.87
CA ALA A 261 -10.00 -3.02 7.28
C ALA A 261 -8.70 -2.28 7.54
N THR A 262 -8.21 -2.28 8.77
CA THR A 262 -6.94 -1.66 9.16
C THR A 262 -6.06 -2.71 9.83
N GLY A 263 -4.87 -2.94 9.29
CA GLY A 263 -3.93 -3.97 9.77
C GLY A 263 -3.64 -5.05 8.75
N LEU A 264 -2.56 -5.80 8.98
CA LEU A 264 -2.17 -6.95 8.17
C LEU A 264 -3.30 -8.00 8.15
N ASN A 265 -3.71 -8.43 6.95
CA ASN A 265 -4.76 -9.43 6.71
C ASN A 265 -6.13 -9.12 7.36
N ALA A 266 -6.40 -7.88 7.77
CA ALA A 266 -7.72 -7.52 8.27
C ALA A 266 -8.77 -7.78 7.17
N LEU A 267 -9.83 -8.55 7.49
CA LEU A 267 -10.87 -8.96 6.54
C LEU A 267 -10.37 -9.68 5.26
N LEU A 268 -9.22 -10.38 5.34
CA LEU A 268 -8.55 -11.03 4.20
C LEU A 268 -9.47 -11.85 3.28
N ALA A 269 -10.36 -12.67 3.85
CA ALA A 269 -11.21 -13.61 3.13
C ALA A 269 -12.63 -13.09 2.82
N ASN A 270 -12.94 -11.81 3.11
CA ASN A 270 -14.28 -11.26 2.86
C ASN A 270 -14.58 -11.43 1.38
N THR A 271 -15.69 -12.06 1.00
CA THR A 271 -16.07 -12.19 -0.41
C THR A 271 -17.28 -11.31 -0.72
N GLY A 272 -18.31 -11.35 0.14
CA GLY A 272 -19.55 -10.58 -0.04
C GLY A 272 -20.11 -9.93 1.22
N GLY A 273 -19.42 -10.02 2.35
CA GLY A 273 -19.84 -9.36 3.59
C GLY A 273 -19.80 -7.84 3.47
N ASN A 274 -20.79 -7.18 4.07
CA ASN A 274 -20.96 -5.73 4.06
C ASN A 274 -20.92 -5.14 5.46
N ASN A 275 -20.53 -3.86 5.55
CA ASN A 275 -20.53 -3.08 6.79
C ASN A 275 -19.69 -3.72 7.91
N ASN A 276 -18.57 -4.37 7.57
CA ASN A 276 -17.67 -4.93 8.56
C ASN A 276 -16.52 -3.96 8.86
N THR A 277 -16.17 -3.83 10.14
CA THR A 277 -14.99 -3.10 10.60
C THR A 277 -14.01 -4.08 11.24
N GLY A 278 -12.85 -4.29 10.64
CA GLY A 278 -11.72 -5.03 11.19
C GLY A 278 -10.55 -4.08 11.45
N ASP A 279 -10.17 -3.89 12.70
CA ASP A 279 -9.04 -3.06 13.12
C ASP A 279 -8.08 -3.89 13.97
N GLY A 280 -6.91 -4.19 13.41
CA GLY A 280 -5.89 -5.05 14.00
C GLY A 280 -5.48 -6.20 13.08
N VAL A 281 -4.30 -6.75 13.37
CA VAL A 281 -3.72 -7.88 12.63
C VAL A 281 -4.66 -9.10 12.70
N ASP A 282 -4.95 -9.68 11.54
CA ASP A 282 -5.82 -10.85 11.37
C ASP A 282 -7.23 -10.68 12.00
N SER A 283 -7.70 -9.44 12.14
CA SER A 283 -9.07 -9.15 12.59
C SER A 283 -10.08 -9.52 11.50
N LEU A 284 -11.12 -10.29 11.83
CA LEU A 284 -12.11 -10.80 10.87
C LEU A 284 -11.50 -11.54 9.65
N GLU A 285 -10.29 -12.10 9.77
CA GLU A 285 -9.53 -12.70 8.65
C GLU A 285 -10.35 -13.67 7.80
N SER A 286 -11.13 -14.56 8.44
CA SER A 286 -11.90 -15.62 7.76
C SER A 286 -13.33 -15.22 7.36
N ASN A 287 -13.75 -13.96 7.55
CA ASN A 287 -15.12 -13.54 7.24
C ASN A 287 -15.36 -13.75 5.76
N THR A 288 -16.43 -14.43 5.35
CA THR A 288 -16.75 -14.62 3.93
C THR A 288 -17.97 -13.79 3.55
N THR A 289 -19.09 -13.98 4.26
CA THR A 289 -20.38 -13.30 3.97
C THR A 289 -21.05 -12.68 5.19
N GLY A 290 -20.44 -12.79 6.37
CA GLY A 290 -20.93 -12.14 7.58
C GLY A 290 -21.02 -10.62 7.41
N ASN A 291 -22.10 -10.02 7.93
CA ASN A 291 -22.36 -8.59 7.82
C ASN A 291 -22.37 -7.91 9.19
N ASN A 292 -22.11 -6.61 9.21
CA ASN A 292 -22.25 -5.76 10.40
C ASN A 292 -21.41 -6.25 11.59
N ASN A 293 -20.21 -6.80 11.33
CA ASN A 293 -19.30 -7.21 12.39
C ASN A 293 -18.29 -6.10 12.70
N THR A 294 -18.05 -5.84 13.97
CA THR A 294 -16.99 -4.92 14.45
C THR A 294 -15.96 -5.73 15.23
N ALA A 295 -14.72 -5.75 14.78
CA ALA A 295 -13.60 -6.42 15.41
C ALA A 295 -12.44 -5.42 15.59
N SER A 296 -12.09 -5.11 16.84
CA SER A 296 -10.95 -4.25 17.16
C SER A 296 -10.00 -4.99 18.10
N GLY A 297 -8.77 -5.20 17.66
CA GLY A 297 -7.73 -5.97 18.34
C GLY A 297 -7.20 -7.12 17.47
N ALA A 298 -5.94 -7.49 17.68
CA ALA A 298 -5.32 -8.60 16.96
C ALA A 298 -6.09 -9.91 17.20
N PHE A 299 -6.39 -10.64 16.12
CA PHE A 299 -7.15 -11.90 16.10
C PHE A 299 -8.60 -11.81 16.62
N ALA A 300 -9.18 -10.61 16.73
CA ALA A 300 -10.59 -10.43 17.08
C ALA A 300 -11.49 -10.96 15.95
N LEU A 301 -12.48 -11.80 16.27
CA LEU A 301 -13.38 -12.46 15.30
C LEU A 301 -12.67 -13.20 14.14
N ASN A 302 -11.40 -13.60 14.34
CA ASN A 302 -10.54 -14.17 13.29
C ASN A 302 -11.18 -15.30 12.47
N ARG A 303 -11.92 -16.21 13.11
CA ARG A 303 -12.55 -17.37 12.46
C ARG A 303 -14.02 -17.18 12.07
N ASN A 304 -14.57 -15.97 12.20
CA ASN A 304 -15.95 -15.71 11.79
C ASN A 304 -16.05 -15.94 10.30
N THR A 305 -16.96 -16.80 9.83
CA THR A 305 -17.18 -17.06 8.41
C THR A 305 -18.46 -16.37 7.94
N THR A 306 -19.59 -16.66 8.59
CA THR A 306 -20.92 -16.12 8.18
C THR A 306 -21.67 -15.43 9.30
N GLY A 307 -21.18 -15.48 10.54
CA GLY A 307 -21.78 -14.80 11.67
C GLY A 307 -21.93 -13.29 11.42
N SER A 308 -23.04 -12.72 11.85
CA SER A 308 -23.38 -11.31 11.60
C SER A 308 -23.71 -10.56 12.90
N GLY A 309 -23.52 -9.24 12.91
CA GLY A 309 -23.87 -8.41 14.06
C GLY A 309 -22.99 -8.63 15.30
N ASN A 310 -21.79 -9.18 15.15
CA ASN A 310 -20.90 -9.42 16.28
C ASN A 310 -20.04 -8.19 16.58
N THR A 311 -19.83 -7.89 17.86
CA THR A 311 -18.87 -6.87 18.33
C THR A 311 -17.80 -7.56 19.17
N ALA A 312 -16.54 -7.48 18.75
CA ALA A 312 -15.37 -8.01 19.46
C ALA A 312 -14.33 -6.92 19.65
N GLN A 313 -14.09 -6.52 20.89
CA GLN A 313 -13.08 -5.53 21.23
C GLN A 313 -12.08 -6.13 22.21
N GLY A 314 -10.83 -6.31 21.78
CA GLY A 314 -9.75 -6.89 22.55
C GLY A 314 -9.00 -7.97 21.77
N ASN A 315 -7.75 -8.19 22.14
CA ASN A 315 -6.94 -9.26 21.55
C ASN A 315 -7.62 -10.63 21.73
N THR A 316 -7.82 -11.33 20.62
CA THR A 316 -8.41 -12.68 20.55
C THR A 316 -9.86 -12.75 21.08
N ALA A 317 -10.58 -11.62 21.12
CA ALA A 317 -12.02 -11.61 21.44
C ALA A 317 -12.83 -12.33 20.34
N LEU A 318 -13.77 -13.21 20.72
CA LEU A 318 -14.57 -14.05 19.80
C LEU A 318 -13.77 -14.82 18.74
N ASN A 319 -12.50 -15.12 19.00
CA ASN A 319 -11.57 -15.66 18.00
C ASN A 319 -12.06 -16.95 17.31
N LYS A 320 -12.79 -17.81 18.02
CA LYS A 320 -13.28 -19.10 17.49
C LYS A 320 -14.72 -19.04 16.97
N ASN A 321 -15.39 -17.89 17.03
CA ASN A 321 -16.76 -17.76 16.53
C ASN A 321 -16.74 -17.97 15.02
N THR A 322 -17.48 -18.95 14.50
CA THR A 322 -17.55 -19.24 13.06
C THR A 322 -18.86 -18.74 12.46
N ILE A 323 -20.00 -19.08 13.07
CA ILE A 323 -21.34 -18.76 12.53
C ILE A 323 -22.23 -18.03 13.53
N GLY A 324 -21.82 -17.94 14.80
CA GLY A 324 -22.59 -17.26 15.83
C GLY A 324 -22.81 -15.79 15.49
N SER A 325 -24.00 -15.29 15.79
CA SER A 325 -24.42 -13.92 15.46
C SER A 325 -24.84 -13.15 16.72
N ASN A 326 -24.81 -11.83 16.62
CA ASN A 326 -25.24 -10.91 17.69
C ASN A 326 -24.49 -11.12 19.02
N ASN A 327 -23.24 -11.56 18.97
CA ASN A 327 -22.40 -11.68 20.17
C ASN A 327 -21.66 -10.38 20.46
N THR A 328 -21.59 -9.97 21.72
CA THR A 328 -20.78 -8.85 22.19
C THR A 328 -19.69 -9.35 23.10
N ALA A 329 -18.42 -9.14 22.75
CA ALA A 329 -17.26 -9.52 23.54
C ALA A 329 -16.32 -8.33 23.75
N LEU A 330 -16.17 -7.88 25.00
CA LEU A 330 -15.38 -6.71 25.35
C LEU A 330 -14.30 -7.09 26.36
N GLY A 331 -13.06 -7.15 25.93
CA GLY A 331 -11.88 -7.52 26.71
C GLY A 331 -10.99 -8.52 25.98
N SER A 332 -9.71 -8.60 26.38
CA SER A 332 -8.81 -9.65 25.86
C SER A 332 -9.37 -11.03 26.21
N LEU A 333 -9.44 -11.91 25.21
CA LEU A 333 -9.98 -13.28 25.31
C LEU A 333 -11.48 -13.36 25.68
N ALA A 334 -12.22 -12.24 25.62
CA ALA A 334 -13.66 -12.25 25.83
C ALA A 334 -14.37 -13.08 24.76
N GLY A 335 -15.28 -13.98 25.16
CA GLY A 335 -16.01 -14.88 24.27
C GLY A 335 -15.13 -15.83 23.46
N GLN A 336 -13.84 -16.02 23.80
CA GLN A 336 -12.89 -16.77 22.97
C GLN A 336 -13.38 -18.17 22.60
N ASN A 337 -14.08 -18.85 23.51
CA ASN A 337 -14.55 -20.20 23.29
C ASN A 337 -15.88 -20.28 22.57
N LEU A 338 -16.60 -19.18 22.33
CA LEU A 338 -17.82 -19.21 21.54
C LEU A 338 -17.50 -19.63 20.10
N THR A 339 -18.21 -20.63 19.58
CA THR A 339 -18.02 -21.13 18.21
C THR A 339 -19.24 -20.90 17.34
N THR A 340 -20.41 -21.37 17.76
CA THR A 340 -21.65 -21.29 16.95
C THR A 340 -22.80 -20.58 17.66
N GLY A 341 -22.65 -20.36 18.96
CA GLY A 341 -23.64 -19.72 19.80
C GLY A 341 -23.91 -18.25 19.44
N SER A 342 -25.15 -17.81 19.63
CA SER A 342 -25.60 -16.46 19.29
C SER A 342 -26.17 -15.71 20.49
N ASN A 343 -26.25 -14.39 20.39
CA ASN A 343 -26.85 -13.50 21.39
C ASN A 343 -26.16 -13.55 22.77
N ASN A 344 -24.84 -13.76 22.81
CA ASN A 344 -24.08 -13.72 24.06
C ASN A 344 -23.47 -12.35 24.33
N ILE A 345 -23.27 -12.03 25.61
CA ILE A 345 -22.56 -10.83 26.06
C ILE A 345 -21.45 -11.27 27.02
N ASP A 346 -20.20 -11.19 26.60
CA ASP A 346 -19.01 -11.51 27.39
C ASP A 346 -18.19 -10.23 27.65
N ILE A 347 -18.18 -9.73 28.88
CA ILE A 347 -17.51 -8.48 29.23
C ILE A 347 -16.46 -8.74 30.32
N GLY A 348 -15.21 -8.44 30.00
CA GLY A 348 -14.05 -8.56 30.88
C GLY A 348 -12.93 -9.39 30.28
N ALA A 349 -11.69 -9.15 30.74
CA ALA A 349 -10.55 -9.96 30.31
C ALA A 349 -10.70 -11.41 30.79
N ASN A 350 -10.42 -12.37 29.91
CA ASN A 350 -10.55 -13.81 30.16
C ASN A 350 -11.98 -14.29 30.52
N VAL A 351 -13.02 -13.59 30.05
CA VAL A 351 -14.41 -14.08 30.14
C VAL A 351 -14.70 -14.89 28.88
N VAL A 352 -14.36 -16.18 28.89
CA VAL A 352 -14.19 -16.95 27.65
C VAL A 352 -15.46 -17.55 27.04
N GLY A 353 -16.59 -17.60 27.76
CA GLY A 353 -17.81 -18.30 27.32
C GLY A 353 -17.63 -19.82 27.12
N ALA A 354 -18.61 -20.47 26.47
CA ALA A 354 -18.54 -21.88 26.09
C ALA A 354 -19.02 -22.12 24.64
N ALA A 355 -18.46 -23.12 23.95
CA ALA A 355 -18.63 -23.36 22.49
C ALA A 355 -20.02 -23.06 21.90
N SER A 356 -21.06 -23.70 22.42
CA SER A 356 -22.43 -23.57 21.92
C SER A 356 -23.33 -22.74 22.84
N GLU A 357 -22.74 -22.00 23.78
CA GLU A 357 -23.48 -21.13 24.68
C GLU A 357 -24.23 -20.07 23.86
N ALA A 358 -25.49 -19.84 24.17
CA ALA A 358 -26.32 -18.86 23.48
C ALA A 358 -27.18 -18.11 24.50
N ASN A 359 -27.59 -16.90 24.16
CA ASN A 359 -28.49 -16.07 24.97
C ASN A 359 -27.98 -15.87 26.42
N THR A 360 -26.66 -15.80 26.60
CA THR A 360 -26.05 -15.76 27.93
C THR A 360 -25.24 -14.49 28.14
N ILE A 361 -25.35 -13.92 29.33
CA ILE A 361 -24.59 -12.75 29.76
C ILE A 361 -23.55 -13.20 30.79
N ARG A 362 -22.29 -12.83 30.56
CA ARG A 362 -21.16 -13.00 31.47
C ARG A 362 -20.44 -11.67 31.63
N ILE A 363 -20.40 -11.16 32.85
CA ILE A 363 -19.72 -9.90 33.18
C ILE A 363 -18.73 -10.19 34.30
N GLY A 364 -17.44 -10.08 33.98
CA GLY A 364 -16.34 -10.45 34.86
C GLY A 364 -16.07 -11.95 34.90
N LYS A 365 -14.94 -12.29 35.53
CA LYS A 365 -14.44 -13.65 35.71
C LYS A 365 -14.61 -14.08 37.17
N GLN A 366 -15.21 -15.26 37.37
CA GLN A 366 -15.37 -15.84 38.69
C GLN A 366 -14.02 -15.95 39.42
N GLY A 367 -14.00 -15.56 40.70
CA GLY A 367 -12.79 -15.53 41.53
C GLY A 367 -11.91 -14.28 41.35
N THR A 368 -12.11 -13.50 40.29
CA THR A 368 -11.38 -12.23 40.07
C THR A 368 -12.18 -11.05 40.59
N GLN A 369 -13.38 -10.84 40.06
CA GLN A 369 -14.30 -9.83 40.56
C GLN A 369 -14.96 -10.33 41.85
N LYS A 370 -14.77 -9.61 42.96
CA LYS A 370 -15.28 -9.97 44.30
C LYS A 370 -16.52 -9.16 44.74
N ALA A 371 -16.88 -8.12 43.99
CA ALA A 371 -18.04 -7.27 44.27
C ALA A 371 -18.62 -6.71 42.96
N THR A 372 -19.94 -6.47 42.94
CA THR A 372 -20.66 -5.89 41.80
C THR A 372 -21.37 -4.62 42.25
N PHE A 373 -21.03 -3.49 41.65
CA PHE A 373 -21.67 -2.20 41.90
C PHE A 373 -22.40 -1.76 40.62
N VAL A 374 -23.71 -1.52 40.73
CA VAL A 374 -24.54 -1.02 39.63
C VAL A 374 -25.24 0.25 40.10
N ALA A 375 -24.99 1.36 39.41
CA ALA A 375 -25.59 2.65 39.72
C ALA A 375 -27.12 2.59 39.58
N GLY A 376 -27.84 3.34 40.43
CA GLY A 376 -29.30 3.43 40.38
C GLY A 376 -30.06 2.28 41.05
N ILE A 377 -29.38 1.28 41.62
CA ILE A 377 -30.04 0.19 42.37
C ILE A 377 -30.18 0.52 43.87
N SER A 378 -29.08 0.94 44.52
CA SER A 378 -29.09 1.15 45.97
C SER A 378 -29.93 2.38 46.35
N GLY A 379 -30.81 2.23 47.34
CA GLY A 379 -31.67 3.30 47.85
C GLY A 379 -32.93 3.60 47.04
N VAL A 380 -33.22 2.84 45.97
CA VAL A 380 -34.41 3.04 45.12
C VAL A 380 -35.50 2.03 45.47
N ALA A 381 -36.70 2.51 45.82
CA ALA A 381 -37.85 1.64 46.13
C ALA A 381 -38.41 0.99 44.86
N VAL A 382 -38.76 -0.29 44.93
CA VAL A 382 -39.29 -1.08 43.80
C VAL A 382 -40.43 -2.00 44.24
N THR A 383 -41.29 -2.38 43.30
CA THR A 383 -42.34 -3.41 43.46
C THR A 383 -42.02 -4.63 42.58
N GLY A 384 -42.35 -5.85 43.04
CA GLY A 384 -42.12 -7.08 42.27
C GLY A 384 -41.64 -8.26 43.11
N SER A 385 -41.34 -9.38 42.44
CA SER A 385 -40.79 -10.58 43.07
C SER A 385 -39.33 -10.41 43.48
N THR A 386 -38.93 -11.01 44.60
CA THR A 386 -37.53 -11.04 45.04
C THR A 386 -36.65 -11.81 44.05
N VAL A 387 -35.56 -11.19 43.61
CA VAL A 387 -34.51 -11.83 42.80
C VAL A 387 -33.56 -12.58 43.73
N VAL A 388 -33.20 -13.81 43.35
CA VAL A 388 -32.27 -14.70 44.06
C VAL A 388 -31.14 -15.13 43.13
N VAL A 389 -30.02 -15.55 43.70
CA VAL A 389 -28.89 -16.16 42.99
C VAL A 389 -28.85 -17.64 43.34
N ASN A 390 -28.81 -18.53 42.34
CA ASN A 390 -28.68 -19.96 42.58
C ASN A 390 -27.20 -20.37 42.80
N ALA A 391 -26.95 -21.66 43.07
CA ALA A 391 -25.59 -22.18 43.28
C ALA A 391 -24.66 -22.03 42.07
N SER A 392 -25.20 -21.86 40.85
CA SER A 392 -24.42 -21.63 39.63
C SER A 392 -24.20 -20.14 39.33
N GLY A 393 -24.54 -19.24 40.24
CA GLY A 393 -24.38 -17.79 40.07
C GLY A 393 -25.42 -17.14 39.14
N LYS A 394 -26.47 -17.86 38.74
CA LYS A 394 -27.54 -17.35 37.88
C LYS A 394 -28.56 -16.57 38.70
N LEU A 395 -28.83 -15.33 38.28
CA LEU A 395 -29.94 -14.52 38.80
C LEU A 395 -31.27 -15.06 38.27
N GLY A 396 -32.29 -15.05 39.13
CA GLY A 396 -33.66 -15.42 38.78
C GLY A 396 -34.62 -15.08 39.90
N VAL A 397 -35.86 -15.55 39.81
CA VAL A 397 -36.81 -15.47 40.92
C VAL A 397 -36.94 -16.83 41.58
N ALA A 398 -37.09 -16.86 42.90
CA ALA A 398 -37.37 -18.12 43.58
C ALA A 398 -38.76 -18.62 43.14
N THR A 399 -38.84 -19.87 42.67
CA THR A 399 -40.10 -20.53 42.38
C THR A 399 -40.85 -20.80 43.69
N SER A 400 -41.67 -19.85 44.13
CA SER A 400 -42.54 -20.08 45.28
C SER A 400 -43.64 -21.07 44.92
N SER A 401 -43.73 -22.17 45.66
CA SER A 401 -44.86 -23.09 45.56
C SER A 401 -46.20 -22.43 45.96
N ALA A 402 -46.18 -21.30 46.67
CA ALA A 402 -47.40 -20.62 47.13
C ALA A 402 -48.23 -20.03 45.97
N ARG A 403 -47.59 -19.70 44.83
CA ARG A 403 -48.30 -19.18 43.65
C ARG A 403 -49.25 -20.20 43.01
N PHE A 404 -49.02 -21.50 43.23
CA PHE A 404 -49.84 -22.61 42.72
C PHE A 404 -50.65 -23.30 43.82
N LYS A 405 -50.72 -22.72 45.01
CA LYS A 405 -51.42 -23.29 46.16
C LYS A 405 -52.57 -22.39 46.55
N GLU A 406 -53.77 -22.95 46.58
CA GLU A 406 -54.96 -22.30 47.11
C GLU A 406 -55.21 -22.73 48.56
N ALA A 407 -55.99 -21.95 49.30
CA ALA A 407 -56.37 -22.25 50.70
C ALA A 407 -55.20 -22.49 51.67
N ILE A 408 -54.10 -21.74 51.50
CA ILE A 408 -52.99 -21.72 52.47
C ILE A 408 -53.50 -21.09 53.76
N LYS A 409 -53.73 -21.92 54.78
CA LYS A 409 -54.16 -21.49 56.11
C LYS A 409 -53.35 -22.21 57.19
N PRO A 410 -53.22 -21.61 58.39
CA PRO A 410 -52.68 -22.31 59.55
C PRO A 410 -53.45 -23.62 59.79
N MET A 411 -52.78 -24.67 60.27
CA MET A 411 -53.42 -25.97 60.52
C MET A 411 -54.40 -25.94 61.71
N ASP A 412 -54.47 -24.85 62.47
CA ASP A 412 -55.32 -24.67 63.65
C ASP A 412 -55.33 -25.94 64.53
N LYS A 413 -56.50 -26.39 64.99
CA LYS A 413 -56.67 -27.57 65.86
C LYS A 413 -56.25 -28.91 65.21
N VAL A 414 -56.03 -28.97 63.89
CA VAL A 414 -55.53 -30.20 63.24
C VAL A 414 -54.07 -30.48 63.65
N SER A 415 -53.29 -29.43 63.97
CA SER A 415 -51.95 -29.60 64.51
C SER A 415 -51.94 -30.25 65.91
N GLU A 416 -52.98 -29.99 66.71
CA GLU A 416 -53.18 -30.63 68.02
C GLU A 416 -53.49 -32.12 67.88
N ALA A 417 -54.23 -32.54 66.83
CA ALA A 417 -54.49 -33.95 66.55
C ALA A 417 -53.21 -34.73 66.17
N VAL A 418 -52.27 -34.09 65.46
CA VAL A 418 -50.96 -34.68 65.16
C VAL A 418 -50.10 -34.81 66.42
N LEU A 419 -50.13 -33.80 67.30
CA LEU A 419 -49.46 -33.86 68.60
C LEU A 419 -50.12 -34.88 69.54
N ALA A 420 -51.43 -35.09 69.42
CA ALA A 420 -52.18 -36.10 70.16
C ALA A 420 -51.90 -37.55 69.72
N LEU A 421 -51.23 -37.77 68.58
CA LEU A 421 -50.70 -39.09 68.20
C LEU A 421 -49.57 -39.56 69.13
N LYS A 422 -49.14 -38.71 70.10
CA LYS A 422 -48.10 -39.00 71.09
C LYS A 422 -46.89 -39.72 70.48
N PRO A 423 -46.21 -39.11 69.49
CA PRO A 423 -45.03 -39.73 68.91
C PRO A 423 -44.01 -40.01 70.02
N VAL A 424 -43.76 -41.29 70.29
CA VAL A 424 -42.80 -41.73 71.30
C VAL A 424 -41.47 -42.00 70.65
N THR A 425 -40.42 -41.42 71.21
CA THR A 425 -39.06 -41.91 70.95
C THR A 425 -38.80 -43.00 71.97
N PHE A 426 -38.49 -44.22 71.54
CA PHE A 426 -38.10 -45.27 72.46
C PHE A 426 -36.60 -45.53 72.33
N ARG A 427 -36.01 -46.00 73.42
CA ARG A 427 -34.70 -46.62 73.45
C ARG A 427 -34.93 -48.06 73.87
N TYR A 428 -34.22 -48.99 73.27
CA TYR A 428 -34.24 -50.37 73.76
C TYR A 428 -33.72 -50.41 75.20
N LYS A 429 -34.22 -51.37 75.98
CA LYS A 429 -33.77 -51.58 77.35
C LYS A 429 -32.28 -51.89 77.34
N GLU A 430 -31.56 -51.38 78.35
CA GLU A 430 -30.10 -51.51 78.51
C GLU A 430 -29.63 -52.98 78.51
N GLU A 431 -30.52 -53.90 78.85
CA GLU A 431 -30.32 -55.36 78.78
C GLU A 431 -30.18 -55.92 77.34
N ILE A 432 -30.76 -55.22 76.34
CA ILE A 432 -30.83 -55.64 74.93
C ILE A 432 -29.81 -54.88 74.07
N ASP A 433 -29.45 -53.66 74.48
CA ASP A 433 -28.41 -52.83 73.87
C ASP A 433 -27.48 -52.27 74.97
N PRO A 434 -26.65 -53.14 75.59
CA PRO A 434 -25.80 -52.79 76.74
C PRO A 434 -24.55 -52.01 76.35
N GLU A 435 -24.18 -51.98 75.05
CA GLU A 435 -23.07 -51.16 74.54
C GLU A 435 -23.53 -49.74 74.22
N ARG A 436 -24.24 -49.16 75.17
CA ARG A 436 -24.36 -47.71 75.23
C ARG A 436 -23.22 -47.06 75.98
#